data_AF-A0A844GCI7-F1
#
_entry.id   AF-A0A844GCI7-F1
#
_cell.length_a   1.000
_cell.length_b   1.000
_cell.length_c   1.000
_cell.angle_alpha   90.00
_cell.angle_beta   90.00
_cell.angle_gamma   90.00
#
_symmetry.space_group_name_H-M   'P 1'
#
loop_
_entity.id
_entity.type
_entity.pdbx_description
1 polymer ?
#
loop_
_entity_poly.entity_id
_entity_poly.type
_entity_poly.pdbx_seq_one_letter_code
_entity_poly.pdbx_strand_id
1 'polypeptide(L)'
;MLKRLLWLLPVSWLAACSTTPLHSTGGAYPTDFSRLPGWQSSVMGDTLQGLQQSCRATGKRPQWAAVCQEAARLPNDDANSIRQFFETRFNAGKCVMAPGIAA
;
A
#
# COMPACT_ATOMS: atom_id res chain seq x y z
N MET A 1 -29.19 -34.55 -11.76
CA MET A 1 -28.87 -33.10 -11.77
C MET A 1 -29.00 -32.43 -10.39
N LEU A 2 -29.92 -32.85 -9.51
CA LEU A 2 -30.15 -32.23 -8.18
C LEU A 2 -29.09 -32.52 -7.09
N LYS A 3 -28.32 -33.61 -7.23
CA LYS A 3 -27.31 -34.07 -6.24
C LYS A 3 -26.05 -33.17 -6.17
N ARG A 4 -25.72 -32.48 -7.27
CA ARG A 4 -24.58 -31.53 -7.34
C ARG A 4 -24.87 -30.22 -6.62
N LEU A 5 -26.15 -29.83 -6.50
CA LEU A 5 -26.56 -28.60 -5.82
C LEU A 5 -26.49 -28.75 -4.29
N LEU A 6 -26.73 -29.97 -3.76
CA LEU A 6 -26.62 -30.28 -2.33
C LEU A 6 -25.19 -30.22 -1.77
N TRP A 7 -24.17 -30.31 -2.63
CA TRP A 7 -22.76 -30.20 -2.24
C TRP A 7 -22.23 -28.76 -2.17
N LEU A 8 -23.03 -27.76 -2.55
CA LEU A 8 -22.64 -26.33 -2.52
C LEU A 8 -23.15 -25.58 -1.27
N LEU A 9 -24.08 -26.18 -0.53
CA LEU A 9 -24.63 -25.62 0.72
C LEU A 9 -23.60 -25.46 1.87
N PRO A 10 -22.65 -26.39 2.14
CA PRO A 10 -21.71 -26.21 3.24
C PRO A 10 -20.61 -25.18 2.95
N VAL A 11 -20.37 -24.82 1.68
CA VAL A 11 -19.35 -23.83 1.30
C VAL A 11 -19.85 -22.39 1.45
N SER A 12 -21.17 -22.15 1.46
CA SER A 12 -21.73 -20.80 1.61
C SER A 12 -21.60 -20.21 3.02
N TRP A 13 -21.24 -21.00 4.04
CA TRP A 13 -21.15 -20.52 5.43
C TRP A 13 -19.79 -19.94 5.82
N LEU A 14 -18.74 -20.08 4.99
CA LEU A 14 -17.41 -19.53 5.29
C LEU A 14 -17.19 -18.08 4.80
N ALA A 15 -18.19 -17.46 4.17
CA ALA A 15 -18.05 -16.13 3.56
C ALA A 15 -18.22 -14.94 4.53
N ALA A 16 -18.41 -15.18 5.83
CA ALA A 16 -18.81 -14.12 6.77
C ALA A 16 -17.65 -13.30 7.38
N CYS A 17 -16.38 -13.66 7.17
CA CYS A 17 -15.25 -12.78 7.53
C CYS A 17 -14.83 -11.93 6.32
N SER A 18 -15.72 -11.03 5.88
CA SER A 18 -15.27 -9.85 5.13
C SER A 18 -14.76 -8.85 6.16
N THR A 19 -13.46 -8.88 6.44
CA THR A 19 -12.78 -7.83 7.23
C THR A 19 -13.02 -6.50 6.51
N THR A 20 -14.02 -5.74 6.94
CA THR A 20 -14.20 -4.37 6.50
C THR A 20 -12.95 -3.62 6.92
N PRO A 21 -12.11 -3.14 5.99
CA PRO A 21 -10.94 -2.37 6.38
C PRO A 21 -11.44 -1.13 7.11
N LEU A 22 -10.99 -0.93 8.35
CA LEU A 22 -11.18 0.32 9.06
C LEU A 22 -10.63 1.43 8.17
N HIS A 23 -11.52 2.30 7.67
CA HIS A 23 -11.10 3.50 7.00
C HIS A 23 -10.51 4.41 8.07
N SER A 24 -9.21 4.71 7.99
CA SER A 24 -8.58 5.66 8.89
C SER A 24 -9.22 7.04 8.68
N THR A 25 -9.97 7.52 9.66
CA THR A 25 -10.50 8.89 9.71
C THR A 25 -9.44 9.91 10.16
N GLY A 26 -8.22 9.44 10.41
CA GLY A 26 -7.07 10.27 10.77
C GLY A 26 -6.53 11.08 9.59
N GLY A 27 -5.87 12.19 9.91
CA GLY A 27 -5.17 13.03 8.94
C GLY A 27 -3.67 12.72 8.86
N ALA A 28 -2.98 13.39 7.94
CA ALA A 28 -1.53 13.41 7.88
C ALA A 28 -1.03 14.85 7.91
N TYR A 29 -0.03 15.13 8.75
CA TYR A 29 0.69 16.40 8.70
C TYR A 29 1.93 16.24 7.81
N PRO A 30 2.18 17.15 6.86
CA PRO A 30 3.40 17.14 6.05
C PRO A 30 4.65 17.10 6.93
N THR A 31 5.63 16.30 6.53
CA THR A 31 6.94 16.21 7.19
C THR A 31 8.03 15.96 6.15
N ASP A 32 9.28 16.10 6.56
CA ASP A 32 10.43 15.73 5.74
C ASP A 32 10.74 14.23 5.88
N PHE A 33 11.21 13.61 4.80
CA PHE A 33 11.68 12.22 4.80
C PHE A 33 12.81 11.98 5.82
N SER A 34 13.69 12.97 6.03
CA SER A 34 14.76 12.90 7.02
C SER A 34 14.27 12.77 8.47
N ARG A 35 13.02 13.13 8.75
CA ARG A 35 12.41 12.96 10.07
C ARG A 35 11.66 11.65 10.25
N LEU A 36 11.52 10.85 9.18
CA LEU A 36 10.87 9.54 9.28
C LEU A 36 11.80 8.55 9.99
N PRO A 37 11.36 7.92 11.10
CA PRO A 37 12.15 6.92 11.80
C PRO A 37 12.52 5.76 10.86
N GLY A 38 13.81 5.41 10.81
CA GLY A 38 14.30 4.29 10.03
C GLY A 38 14.40 4.53 8.52
N TRP A 39 14.07 5.72 8.00
CA TRP A 39 14.13 5.99 6.56
C TRP A 39 15.54 5.79 5.98
N GLN A 40 16.56 6.30 6.67
CA GLN A 40 17.95 6.18 6.21
C GLN A 40 18.48 4.74 6.28
N SER A 41 17.99 3.92 7.20
CA SER A 41 18.40 2.53 7.39
C SER A 41 17.52 1.51 6.65
N SER A 42 16.50 1.95 5.92
CA SER A 42 15.56 1.06 5.24
C SER A 42 16.23 0.34 4.06
N VAL A 43 15.87 -0.93 3.86
CA VAL A 43 16.29 -1.72 2.70
C VAL A 43 15.50 -1.27 1.48
N MET A 44 16.12 -0.45 0.65
CA MET A 44 15.44 0.24 -0.45
C MET A 44 14.95 -0.71 -1.55
N GLY A 45 15.69 -1.79 -1.84
CA GLY A 45 15.26 -2.81 -2.79
C GLY A 45 13.92 -3.45 -2.40
N ASP A 46 13.77 -3.85 -1.14
CA ASP A 46 12.51 -4.42 -0.62
C ASP A 46 11.36 -3.41 -0.69
N THR A 47 11.68 -2.15 -0.40
CA THR A 47 10.71 -1.03 -0.46
C THR A 47 10.22 -0.81 -1.89
N LEU A 48 11.14 -0.78 -2.87
CA LEU A 48 10.79 -0.69 -4.29
C LEU A 48 9.96 -1.89 -4.75
N GLN A 49 10.34 -3.11 -4.35
CA GLN A 49 9.60 -4.31 -4.69
C GLN A 49 8.16 -4.25 -4.17
N GLY A 50 7.95 -3.77 -2.94
CA GLY A 50 6.62 -3.56 -2.37
C GLY A 50 5.78 -2.55 -3.16
N LEU A 51 6.39 -1.46 -3.63
CA LEU A 51 5.72 -0.49 -4.51
C LEU A 51 5.36 -1.12 -5.86
N GLN A 52 6.29 -1.84 -6.50
CA GLN A 52 6.04 -2.51 -7.78
C GLN A 52 4.90 -3.53 -7.69
N GLN A 53 4.79 -4.27 -6.57
CA GLN A 53 3.65 -5.15 -6.30
C GLN A 53 2.34 -4.38 -6.20
N SER A 54 2.33 -3.26 -5.48
CA SER A 54 1.14 -2.40 -5.32
C SER A 54 0.68 -1.80 -6.66
N CYS A 55 1.65 -1.41 -7.51
CA CYS A 55 1.42 -0.85 -8.85
C CYS A 55 0.63 -1.78 -9.79
N ARG A 56 0.58 -3.09 -9.54
CA ARG A 56 -0.26 -4.04 -10.30
C ARG A 56 -1.75 -3.68 -10.24
N ALA A 57 -2.20 -3.15 -9.10
CA ALA A 57 -3.57 -2.69 -8.91
C ALA A 57 -3.69 -1.17 -9.09
N THR A 58 -2.81 -0.40 -8.46
CA THR A 58 -2.93 1.07 -8.41
C THR A 58 -2.50 1.77 -9.69
N GLY A 59 -1.59 1.19 -10.47
CA GLY A 59 -1.07 1.80 -11.70
C GLY A 59 -2.11 2.01 -12.81
N LYS A 60 -3.28 1.36 -12.71
CA LYS A 60 -4.43 1.60 -13.59
C LYS A 60 -5.10 2.96 -13.34
N ARG A 61 -4.84 3.58 -12.19
CA ARG A 61 -5.38 4.88 -11.81
C ARG A 61 -4.49 5.97 -12.43
N PRO A 62 -5.06 6.97 -13.15
CA PRO A 62 -4.27 7.98 -13.86
C PRO A 62 -3.21 8.68 -13.00
N GLN A 63 -3.56 9.01 -11.75
CA GLN A 63 -2.65 9.68 -10.82
C GLN A 63 -1.46 8.82 -10.36
N TRP A 64 -1.50 7.50 -10.57
CA TRP A 64 -0.45 6.54 -10.21
C TRP A 64 0.36 6.05 -11.40
N ALA A 65 -0.16 6.19 -12.62
CA ALA A 65 0.43 5.60 -13.83
C ALA A 65 1.90 6.02 -14.03
N ALA A 66 2.20 7.32 -13.93
CA ALA A 66 3.54 7.83 -14.13
C ALA A 66 4.54 7.30 -13.10
N VAL A 67 4.18 7.34 -11.81
CA VAL A 67 5.03 6.86 -10.70
C VAL A 67 5.28 5.35 -10.84
N CYS A 68 4.26 4.58 -11.20
CA CYS A 68 4.39 3.14 -11.39
C CYS A 68 5.24 2.77 -12.62
N GLN A 69 5.16 3.54 -13.71
CA GLN A 69 6.01 3.33 -14.88
C GLN A 69 7.49 3.61 -14.58
N GLU A 70 7.77 4.63 -13.78
CA GLU A 70 9.13 4.97 -13.37
C GLU A 70 9.70 3.95 -12.38
N ALA A 71 8.91 3.55 -11.37
CA ALA A 71 9.30 2.51 -10.42
C ALA A 71 9.63 1.17 -11.10
N ALA A 72 8.96 0.84 -12.21
CA ALA A 72 9.22 -0.39 -12.97
C ALA A 72 10.58 -0.40 -13.69
N ARG A 73 11.23 0.75 -13.85
CA ARG A 73 12.53 0.89 -14.54
C ARG A 73 13.72 0.94 -13.57
N LEU A 74 13.46 1.11 -12.27
CA LEU A 74 14.52 1.22 -11.28
C LEU A 74 15.09 -0.16 -10.94
N PRO A 75 16.42 -0.31 -10.88
CA PRO A 75 17.06 -1.54 -10.45
C PRO A 75 16.98 -1.67 -8.93
N ASN A 76 16.75 -2.89 -8.41
CA ASN A 76 16.52 -3.12 -6.97
C ASN A 76 17.80 -3.01 -6.11
N ASP A 77 18.98 -3.01 -6.71
CA ASP A 77 20.29 -2.93 -6.05
C ASP A 77 20.83 -1.50 -5.93
N ASP A 78 20.19 -0.50 -6.56
CA ASP A 78 20.57 0.91 -6.45
C ASP A 78 19.76 1.63 -5.36
N ALA A 79 20.16 1.44 -4.11
CA ALA A 79 19.48 2.03 -2.96
C ALA A 79 19.43 3.57 -2.99
N ASN A 80 20.40 4.24 -3.61
CA ASN A 80 20.44 5.70 -3.67
C ASN A 80 19.41 6.24 -4.66
N SER A 81 19.37 5.67 -5.87
CA SER A 81 18.36 6.06 -6.88
C SER A 81 16.94 5.75 -6.42
N ILE A 82 16.73 4.62 -5.73
CA ILE A 82 15.43 4.28 -5.14
C ILE A 82 15.01 5.32 -4.10
N ARG A 83 15.91 5.69 -3.18
CA ARG A 83 15.60 6.68 -2.15
C ARG A 83 15.25 8.03 -2.77
N GLN A 84 16.06 8.49 -3.73
CA GLN A 84 15.79 9.74 -4.45
C GLN A 84 14.44 9.71 -5.17
N PHE A 85 14.07 8.58 -5.78
CA PHE A 85 12.77 8.41 -6.41
C PHE A 85 11.62 8.62 -5.40
N PHE A 86 11.68 8.01 -4.22
CA PHE A 86 10.64 8.19 -3.21
C PHE A 86 10.56 9.65 -2.73
N GLU A 87 11.71 10.28 -2.47
CA GLU A 87 11.80 11.67 -2.03
C GLU A 87 11.35 12.68 -3.09
N THR A 88 11.45 12.33 -4.38
CA THR A 88 11.05 13.18 -5.50
C THR A 88 9.57 13.01 -5.87
N ARG A 89 9.04 11.78 -5.77
CA ARG A 89 7.69 11.45 -6.27
C ARG A 89 6.61 11.44 -5.20
N PHE A 90 6.98 11.38 -3.92
CA PHE A 90 6.05 11.31 -2.82
C PHE A 90 6.28 12.43 -1.82
N ASN A 91 5.23 12.74 -1.05
CA ASN A 91 5.32 13.61 0.10
C ASN A 91 5.25 12.74 1.37
N ALA A 92 6.16 12.97 2.31
CA ALA A 92 6.11 12.30 3.60
C ALA A 92 5.07 12.98 4.52
N GLY A 93 4.35 12.16 5.29
CA GLY A 93 3.34 12.64 6.23
C GLY A 93 3.36 11.84 7.53
N LYS A 94 3.25 12.53 8.66
CA LYS A 94 3.01 11.88 9.95
C LYS A 94 1.52 11.59 10.09
N CYS A 95 1.15 10.32 10.10
CA CYS A 95 -0.21 9.89 10.38
C CYS A 95 -0.60 10.25 11.81
N VAL A 96 -1.75 10.91 11.96
CA VAL A 96 -2.36 11.23 13.25
C VAL A 96 -3.72 10.57 13.28
N MET A 97 -3.94 9.71 14.27
CA MET A 97 -5.24 9.09 14.48
C MET A 97 -6.24 10.17 14.89
N ALA A 98 -7.43 10.16 14.29
CA ALA A 98 -8.51 10.98 14.78
C ALA A 98 -8.87 10.54 16.21
N PRO A 99 -9.28 11.46 17.10
CA PRO A 99 -9.80 11.08 18.40
C PRO A 99 -10.99 10.14 18.16
N GLY A 100 -10.90 8.92 18.71
CA GLY A 100 -11.97 7.94 18.60
C GLY A 100 -13.23 8.50 19.24
N ILE A 101 -14.32 8.58 18.48
CA ILE A 101 -15.66 8.68 19.07
C ILE A 101 -15.88 7.36 19.80
N ALA A 102 -15.77 7.39 21.13
CA ALA A 102 -16.22 6.30 21.97
C ALA A 102 -17.71 6.09 21.66
N ALA A 103 -18.04 4.95 21.04
CA ALA A 103 -19.41 4.48 20.88
C ALA A 103 -19.91 3.90 22.20
#